data_AF-A0A399F4D4-F1
#
_entry.id   AF-A0A399F4D4-F1
#
_cell.length_a   1.000
_cell.length_b   1.000
_cell.length_c   1.000
_cell.angle_alpha   90.00
_cell.angle_beta   90.00
_cell.angle_gamma   90.00
#
_symmetry.space_group_name_H-M   'P 1'
#
loop_
_entity.id
_entity.type
_entity.pdbx_description
1 polymer ?
#
loop_
_entity_poly.entity_id
_entity_poly.type
_entity_poly.pdbx_seq_one_letter_code
_entity_poly.pdbx_strand_id
1 'polypeptide(L)' 'MTNLKNGRSVIVRINDRGPYTKGHILDMSQAAARQIQMDGIAPVAIEVLK' A
#
# COMPACT_ATOMS: atom_id res chain seq x y z
N MET A 1 2.05 -0.15 -6.48
CA MET A 1 1.88 0.65 -5.25
C MET A 1 3.21 1.33 -4.95
N THR A 2 3.19 2.60 -4.58
CA THR A 2 4.39 3.39 -4.29
C THR A 2 4.23 4.15 -2.97
N ASN A 3 5.21 4.04 -2.07
CA ASN A 3 5.29 4.83 -0.84
C ASN A 3 5.79 6.25 -1.15
N LEU A 4 4.95 7.25 -0.94
CA LEU A 4 5.27 8.63 -1.32
C LEU A 4 6.35 9.27 -0.41
N LYS A 5 6.62 8.68 0.78
CA LYS A 5 7.67 9.17 1.68
C LYS A 5 9.08 8.86 1.18
N ASN A 6 9.27 7.79 0.41
CA ASN A 6 10.60 7.31 0.01
C ASN A 6 10.71 6.86 -1.46
N GLY A 7 9.61 6.92 -2.22
CA GLY A 7 9.58 6.55 -3.65
C GLY A 7 9.65 5.05 -3.94
N ARG A 8 9.71 4.17 -2.93
CA ARG A 8 9.80 2.72 -3.14
C ARG A 8 8.44 2.14 -3.54
N SER A 9 8.48 1.12 -4.39
CA SER A 9 7.27 0.52 -4.95
C SER A 9 7.26 -1.00 -4.92
N VAL A 10 6.05 -1.57 -4.87
CA VAL A 10 5.79 -3.01 -4.95
C VAL A 10 4.54 -3.28 -5.79
N ILE A 11 4.55 -4.41 -6.52
CA ILE A 11 3.38 -4.95 -7.21
C ILE A 11 2.69 -5.93 -6.27
N VAL A 12 1.39 -5.78 -6.10
CA VAL A 12 0.56 -6.62 -5.23
C VAL A 12 -0.72 -7.02 -5.95
N ARG A 13 -1.31 -8.12 -5.52
CA ARG A 13 -2.63 -8.57 -5.97
C ARG A 13 -3.68 -8.19 -4.94
N ILE A 14 -4.79 -7.61 -5.39
CA ILE A 14 -5.96 -7.36 -4.54
C ILE A 14 -6.59 -8.71 -4.18
N ASN A 15 -6.82 -8.95 -2.89
CA ASN A 15 -7.41 -10.19 -2.40
C ASN A 15 -8.49 -10.00 -1.32
N ASP A 16 -8.78 -8.76 -0.91
CA ASP A 16 -9.79 -8.46 0.11
C ASP A 16 -10.52 -7.14 -0.19
N ARG A 17 -11.65 -6.92 0.50
CA ARG A 17 -12.46 -5.69 0.50
C ARG A 17 -12.09 -4.79 1.67
N GLY A 18 -12.54 -3.53 1.60
CA GLY A 18 -12.24 -2.49 2.60
C GLY A 18 -11.32 -1.42 2.01
N PRO A 19 -10.76 -0.53 2.85
CA PRO A 19 -10.77 -0.53 4.32
C PRO A 19 -12.03 0.13 4.93
N TYR A 20 -12.33 -0.19 6.20
CA TYR A 20 -13.52 0.32 6.92
C TYR A 20 -13.25 1.59 7.74
N THR A 21 -11.99 2.03 7.81
CA THR A 21 -11.55 3.23 8.54
C THR A 21 -11.46 4.43 7.60
N LYS A 22 -12.07 5.55 7.97
CA LYS A 22 -11.98 6.80 7.20
C LYS A 22 -10.53 7.25 7.03
N GLY A 23 -10.15 7.60 5.81
CA GLY A 23 -8.80 8.08 5.46
C GLY A 23 -7.80 6.98 5.09
N HIS A 24 -8.14 5.70 5.30
CA HIS A 24 -7.37 4.59 4.75
C HIS A 24 -7.95 4.23 3.38
N ILE A 25 -7.10 3.88 2.42
CA ILE A 25 -7.53 3.49 1.06
C ILE A 25 -7.31 2.00 0.78
N LEU A 26 -6.38 1.36 1.50
CA LEU A 26 -6.14 -0.08 1.49
C LEU A 26 -5.30 -0.46 2.72
N ASP A 27 -5.31 -1.75 3.04
CA ASP A 27 -4.33 -2.39 3.90
C ASP A 27 -3.49 -3.36 3.05
N MET A 28 -2.25 -3.59 3.43
CA MET A 28 -1.35 -4.52 2.73
C MET A 28 -0.71 -5.48 3.71
N SER A 29 -0.21 -6.61 3.19
CA SER A 29 0.51 -7.56 4.02
C SER A 29 1.78 -6.94 4.62
N GLN A 30 2.19 -7.44 5.79
CA GLN A 30 3.45 -7.01 6.43
C GLN A 30 4.66 -7.21 5.52
N ALA A 31 4.65 -8.25 4.68
CA ALA A 31 5.71 -8.49 3.70
C ALA A 31 5.80 -7.36 2.66
N ALA A 32 4.66 -6.90 2.11
CA ALA A 32 4.63 -5.80 1.16
C ALA A 32 5.06 -4.47 1.81
N ALA A 33 4.58 -4.18 3.03
CA ALA A 33 4.96 -2.99 3.78
C ALA A 33 6.48 -2.89 4.01
N ARG A 34 7.13 -4.01 4.36
CA ARG A 34 8.59 -4.08 4.52
C ARG A 34 9.35 -3.77 3.23
N GLN A 35 8.87 -4.21 2.07
CA GLN A 35 9.54 -3.95 0.79
C GLN A 35 9.58 -2.46 0.44
N ILE A 36 8.50 -1.73 0.73
CA ILE A 36 8.42 -0.28 0.51
C ILE A 36 8.87 0.55 1.73
N GLN A 37 9.44 -0.09 2.75
CA GLN A 37 9.84 0.54 4.03
C GLN A 37 8.74 1.43 4.61
N MET A 38 7.52 0.92 4.62
CA MET A 38 6.37 1.57 5.26
C MET A 38 6.30 1.12 6.72
N ASP A 39 6.27 2.09 7.63
CA ASP A 39 6.02 1.87 9.06
C ASP A 39 4.69 2.53 9.44
N GLY A 40 3.80 1.75 10.05
CA GLY A 40 2.42 2.15 10.34
C GLY A 40 1.66 2.59 9.08
N ILE A 41 1.13 3.82 9.09
CA ILE A 41 0.37 4.41 7.98
C ILE A 41 1.28 5.33 7.15
N ALA A 42 1.18 5.21 5.82
CA ALA A 42 1.90 6.08 4.90
C ALA A 42 1.01 6.55 3.74
N PRO A 43 1.24 7.77 3.22
CA PRO A 43 0.66 8.20 1.97
C PRO A 43 1.23 7.35 0.82
N VAL A 44 0.36 6.79 0.00
CA VAL A 44 0.72 5.91 -1.10
C VAL A 44 0.03 6.30 -2.40
N ALA A 45 0.68 6.02 -3.53
CA ALA A 45 0.08 6.04 -4.85
C ALA A 45 -0.18 4.60 -5.34
N ILE A 46 -1.29 4.41 -6.04
CA ILE A 46 -1.70 3.13 -6.61
C ILE A 46 -1.83 3.30 -8.12
N GLU A 47 -1.33 2.32 -8.84
CA GLU A 47 -1.51 2.19 -10.28
C GLU A 47 -2.03 0.77 -10.55
N VAL A 48 -3.10 0.67 -11.33
CA VAL A 48 -3.66 -0.61 -11.74
C VAL A 48 -2.96 -1.04 -13.03
N LEU A 49 -2.22 -2.14 -12.95
CA LEU A 49 -1.57 -2.75 -14.11
C LEU A 49 -2.62 -3.47 -14.96
N LYS A 50 -2.53 -3.31 -16.29
CA LYS A 50 -3.39 -3.99 -17.28
C LYS A 50 -2.83 -5.35 -17.67
#